data_AF-A0A1Y4VKA9-F1
#
_entry.id   AF-A0A1Y4VKA9-F1
#
_cell.length_a   1.000
_cell.length_b   1.000
_cell.length_c   1.000
_cell.angle_alpha   90.00
_cell.angle_beta   90.00
_cell.angle_gamma   90.00
#
_symmetry.space_group_name_H-M   'P 1'
#
loop_
_entity.id
_entity.type
_entity.pdbx_description
1 polymer ?
#
loop_
_entity_poly.entity_id
_entity_poly.type
_entity_poly.pdbx_seq_one_letter_code
_entity_poly.pdbx_strand_id
1 'polypeptide(L)'
;MRMETVSVQNMERKRTKTDDGGQDEMKKKLIAVAMAFLMAAAPVPAFAASNITTKKSTISKQTNVKKYMVRVNSDTSGGASVQSNGGSGVRTFRVFAQGARSTYIKRHGCAASALTTVLSGYTTKYKNYTPEKTSRKLEREVFGTKVWSANYSKSMVSQMPVSLNGITRILNYCGVPNQYVRYFKDRQAVQEIKSHLLSGNAVIIEVNNRKQKNGKMSSRNSYRWSSSKHTMVLLGMTNTGKAIVADSAYRSWSGSKQRIKFAKVEQLVKYMFSCKRSSDSVYYDSQDTSGGYILVNKR
;
A
#
# COMPACT_ATOMS: atom_id res chain seq x y z
N MET A 1 70.89 31.64 45.97
CA MET A 1 69.90 31.48 47.05
C MET A 1 68.87 30.48 46.55
N ARG A 2 68.70 29.24 47.02
CA ARG A 2 69.22 28.47 48.16
C ARG A 2 69.62 27.07 47.65
N MET A 3 70.56 26.44 48.35
CA MET A 3 70.85 25.00 48.29
C MET A 3 69.63 24.20 48.79
N GLU A 4 69.44 22.95 48.34
CA GLU A 4 69.63 21.78 49.21
C GLU A 4 69.48 20.42 48.48
N THR A 5 70.43 19.57 48.88
CA THR A 5 70.77 18.15 48.72
C THR A 5 69.69 17.08 49.03
N VAL A 6 69.75 15.93 48.30
CA VAL A 6 69.78 14.50 48.78
C VAL A 6 68.51 13.98 49.51
N SER A 7 67.95 12.76 49.41
CA SER A 7 68.21 11.45 48.76
C SER A 7 67.09 10.46 49.19
N VAL A 8 67.15 9.23 48.63
CA VAL A 8 66.69 7.93 49.18
C VAL A 8 65.32 7.36 48.75
N GLN A 9 65.44 6.41 47.81
CA GLN A 9 64.87 5.04 47.72
C GLN A 9 63.40 4.69 48.01
N ASN A 10 62.94 3.76 47.15
CA ASN A 10 62.09 2.59 47.40
C ASN A 10 60.63 2.82 47.81
N MET A 11 59.67 2.49 46.92
CA MET A 11 59.04 1.16 46.85
C MET A 11 57.79 1.21 45.94
N GLU A 12 57.51 0.08 45.29
CA GLU A 12 56.16 -0.33 44.86
C GLU A 12 55.44 0.42 43.71
N ARG A 13 55.45 -0.18 42.52
CA ARG A 13 54.32 -0.98 41.97
C ARG A 13 54.43 -1.13 40.46
N LYS A 14 54.71 -2.37 40.04
CA LYS A 14 54.25 -2.90 38.74
C LYS A 14 52.72 -2.79 38.69
N ARG A 15 52.18 -2.06 37.71
CA ARG A 15 50.85 -2.37 37.16
C ARG A 15 50.90 -2.38 35.64
N THR A 16 50.59 -3.57 35.16
CA THR A 16 50.37 -4.04 33.81
C THR A 16 49.34 -3.19 33.06
N LYS A 17 49.69 -2.82 31.82
CA LYS A 17 48.73 -2.48 30.76
C LYS A 17 47.90 -3.73 30.44
N THR A 18 46.59 -3.65 30.61
CA THR A 18 45.64 -4.59 30.01
C THR A 18 44.63 -3.81 29.20
N ASP A 19 44.81 -3.94 27.90
CA ASP A 19 43.88 -3.95 26.77
C ASP A 19 42.36 -3.87 27.10
N ASP A 20 41.80 -2.66 27.07
CA ASP A 20 40.35 -2.38 27.15
C ASP A 20 39.72 -2.08 25.77
N GLY A 21 40.46 -2.21 24.66
CA GLY A 21 39.97 -1.86 23.32
C GLY A 21 39.11 -2.93 22.64
N GLY A 22 39.33 -4.22 22.95
CA GLY A 22 38.73 -5.34 22.22
C GLY A 22 37.33 -5.76 22.68
N GLN A 23 36.95 -5.51 23.94
CA GLN A 23 35.65 -5.94 24.47
C GLN A 23 34.49 -5.01 24.07
N ASP A 24 34.79 -3.73 23.83
CA ASP A 24 33.76 -2.72 23.56
C ASP A 24 33.29 -2.76 22.09
N GLU A 25 34.18 -3.15 21.17
CA GLU A 25 33.84 -3.36 19.76
C GLU A 25 33.07 -4.68 19.53
N MET A 26 33.41 -5.75 20.29
CA MET A 26 32.65 -7.00 20.26
C MET A 26 31.24 -6.83 20.85
N LYS A 27 31.06 -6.07 21.93
CA LYS A 27 29.73 -5.77 22.48
C LYS A 27 28.88 -4.95 21.51
N LYS A 28 29.45 -3.96 20.81
CA LYS A 28 28.73 -3.18 19.78
C LYS A 28 28.35 -4.04 18.57
N LYS A 29 29.20 -4.98 18.14
CA LYS A 29 28.87 -5.93 17.04
C LYS A 29 27.85 -6.99 17.47
N LEU A 30 27.89 -7.50 18.71
CA LEU A 30 26.86 -8.41 19.22
C LEU A 30 25.50 -7.72 19.40
N ILE A 31 25.47 -6.46 19.83
CA ILE A 31 24.22 -5.69 19.95
C ILE A 31 23.65 -5.36 18.55
N ALA A 32 24.50 -5.07 17.56
CA ALA A 32 24.07 -4.85 16.18
C ALA A 32 23.55 -6.12 15.48
N VAL A 33 24.10 -7.30 15.81
CA VAL A 33 23.64 -8.59 15.28
C VAL A 33 22.39 -9.10 16.03
N ALA A 34 22.24 -8.80 17.32
CA ALA A 34 21.05 -9.13 18.10
C ALA A 34 19.81 -8.30 17.71
N MET A 35 19.99 -7.10 17.14
CA MET A 35 18.89 -6.30 16.59
C MET A 35 18.46 -6.70 15.16
N ALA A 36 19.20 -7.59 14.49
CA ALA A 36 18.92 -7.97 13.11
C ALA A 36 18.13 -9.28 12.93
N PHE A 37 17.84 -10.05 13.98
CA PHE A 37 17.25 -11.39 13.82
C PHE A 37 16.15 -11.81 14.82
N LEU A 38 15.42 -10.87 15.41
CA LEU A 38 14.19 -11.17 16.15
C LEU A 38 13.03 -10.22 15.78
N MET A 39 12.71 -10.16 14.49
CA MET A 39 11.29 -10.09 14.10
C MET A 39 10.75 -11.52 14.10
N ALA A 40 10.71 -12.15 15.28
CA ALA A 40 9.76 -13.23 15.48
C ALA A 40 8.40 -12.57 15.22
N ALA A 41 7.71 -12.99 14.16
CA ALA A 41 6.33 -12.62 13.95
C ALA A 41 5.62 -13.00 15.26
N ALA A 42 5.31 -12.01 16.09
CA ALA A 42 4.51 -12.23 17.27
C ALA A 42 3.29 -13.03 16.81
N PRO A 43 2.90 -14.11 17.50
CA PRO A 43 1.68 -14.82 17.14
C PRO A 43 0.59 -13.77 17.11
N VAL A 44 0.09 -13.48 15.90
CA VAL A 44 -1.05 -12.59 15.72
C VAL A 44 -2.11 -13.19 16.62
N PRO A 45 -2.60 -12.48 17.66
CA PRO A 45 -3.64 -13.04 18.50
C PRO A 45 -4.74 -13.48 17.56
N ALA A 46 -5.03 -14.79 17.58
CA ALA A 46 -6.10 -15.36 16.81
C ALA A 46 -7.40 -14.86 17.44
N PHE A 47 -7.75 -13.62 17.13
CA PHE A 47 -9.12 -13.19 17.25
C PHE A 47 -9.89 -14.12 16.31
N ALA A 48 -10.65 -15.05 16.88
CA ALA A 48 -11.78 -15.66 16.22
C ALA A 48 -12.86 -14.58 16.01
N ALA A 49 -12.51 -13.50 15.31
CA ALA A 49 -13.46 -12.55 14.79
C ALA A 49 -14.15 -13.27 13.64
N SER A 50 -15.47 -13.44 13.72
CA SER A 50 -16.29 -13.86 12.60
C SER A 50 -15.86 -13.08 11.35
N ASN A 51 -15.38 -13.79 10.32
CA ASN A 51 -14.90 -13.19 9.08
C ASN A 51 -15.91 -12.18 8.53
N ILE A 52 -15.49 -10.91 8.37
CA ILE A 52 -16.35 -9.87 7.83
C ILE A 52 -16.46 -10.08 6.32
N THR A 53 -17.63 -10.55 5.89
CA THR A 53 -17.92 -10.82 4.48
C THR A 53 -19.18 -10.09 4.03
N THR A 54 -19.17 -9.66 2.77
CA THR A 54 -20.34 -9.06 2.11
C THR A 54 -21.06 -10.12 1.28
N LYS A 55 -22.39 -10.23 1.39
CA LYS A 55 -23.16 -11.12 0.51
C LYS A 55 -22.97 -10.67 -0.94
N LYS A 56 -22.43 -11.53 -1.80
CA LYS A 56 -22.19 -11.17 -3.21
C LYS A 56 -23.46 -10.70 -3.94
N SER A 57 -24.62 -11.22 -3.55
CA SER A 57 -25.93 -10.89 -4.11
C SER A 57 -26.39 -9.46 -3.84
N THR A 58 -25.85 -8.77 -2.82
CA THR A 58 -26.22 -7.38 -2.52
C THR A 58 -25.50 -6.36 -3.41
N ILE A 59 -24.50 -6.79 -4.19
CA ILE A 59 -23.79 -5.95 -5.13
C ILE A 59 -24.44 -6.06 -6.51
N SER A 60 -24.73 -4.89 -7.11
CA SER A 60 -25.42 -4.80 -8.40
C SER A 60 -24.75 -5.66 -9.49
N LYS A 61 -25.60 -6.25 -10.34
CA LYS A 61 -25.13 -6.92 -11.56
C LYS A 61 -24.67 -5.93 -12.63
N GLN A 62 -25.12 -4.67 -12.55
CA GLN A 62 -24.78 -3.59 -13.48
C GLN A 62 -23.99 -2.51 -12.73
N THR A 63 -22.71 -2.40 -13.05
CA THR A 63 -21.82 -1.39 -12.46
C THR A 63 -21.12 -0.55 -13.53
N ASN A 64 -21.57 -0.63 -14.78
CA ASN A 64 -21.04 0.08 -15.96
C ASN A 64 -21.41 1.56 -16.03
N VAL A 65 -21.22 2.28 -14.93
CA VAL A 65 -21.48 3.73 -14.82
C VAL A 65 -20.19 4.53 -14.60
N LYS A 66 -20.25 5.85 -14.75
CA LYS A 66 -19.11 6.76 -14.51
C LYS A 66 -18.67 6.80 -13.05
N LYS A 67 -19.63 6.64 -12.13
CA LYS A 67 -19.42 6.62 -10.66
C LYS A 67 -20.41 5.62 -10.08
N TYR A 68 -19.92 4.54 -9.49
CA TYR A 68 -20.73 3.52 -8.82
C TYR A 68 -20.54 3.62 -7.30
N MET A 69 -21.63 3.55 -6.53
CA MET A 69 -21.56 3.48 -5.08
C MET A 69 -21.75 2.03 -4.64
N VAL A 70 -20.83 1.53 -3.81
CA VAL A 70 -20.88 0.15 -3.31
C VAL A 70 -20.78 0.17 -1.79
N ARG A 71 -21.64 -0.62 -1.15
CA ARG A 71 -21.63 -0.87 0.29
C ARG A 71 -20.95 -2.21 0.53
N VAL A 72 -19.96 -2.22 1.40
CA VAL A 72 -19.17 -3.41 1.74
C VAL A 72 -19.16 -3.53 3.25
N ASN A 73 -19.42 -4.73 3.76
CA ASN A 73 -19.30 -5.01 5.18
C ASN A 73 -17.84 -4.79 5.61
N SER A 74 -17.65 -4.08 6.72
CA SER A 74 -16.35 -3.61 7.17
C SER A 74 -16.29 -3.57 8.69
N ASP A 75 -15.11 -3.73 9.27
CA ASP A 75 -14.91 -3.38 10.67
C ASP A 75 -14.97 -1.85 10.84
N THR A 76 -15.96 -1.37 11.58
CA THR A 76 -16.12 0.05 11.94
C THR A 76 -15.80 0.32 13.41
N SER A 77 -15.30 -0.68 14.15
CA SER A 77 -14.99 -0.61 15.57
C SER A 77 -13.66 0.10 15.74
N GLY A 78 -13.67 1.42 15.99
CA GLY A 78 -12.43 2.23 16.11
C GLY A 78 -12.54 3.75 15.99
N GLY A 79 -13.71 4.38 15.82
CA GLY A 79 -13.73 5.85 15.86
C GLY A 79 -15.09 6.51 15.72
N ALA A 80 -15.55 7.09 16.82
CA ALA A 80 -16.71 7.98 16.92
C ALA A 80 -16.61 9.26 16.06
N SER A 81 -15.48 9.51 15.37
CA SER A 81 -15.31 10.66 14.46
C SER A 81 -15.53 10.34 12.98
N VAL A 82 -15.88 9.10 12.64
CA VAL A 82 -16.36 8.73 11.30
C VAL A 82 -17.78 8.23 11.47
N GLN A 83 -18.77 9.10 11.26
CA GLN A 83 -20.08 8.65 10.81
C GLN A 83 -19.85 7.87 9.50
N SER A 84 -19.66 6.56 9.65
CA SER A 84 -19.79 5.61 8.57
C SER A 84 -21.15 5.90 7.93
N ASN A 85 -21.16 6.12 6.61
CA ASN A 85 -22.40 6.41 5.89
C ASN A 85 -23.19 5.10 5.66
N GLY A 86 -23.57 4.49 6.77
CA GLY A 86 -24.11 3.16 6.94
C GLY A 86 -23.78 2.76 8.38
N GLY A 87 -24.79 2.32 9.13
CA GLY A 87 -24.63 1.92 10.54
C GLY A 87 -23.50 0.91 10.78
N SER A 88 -23.31 0.56 12.06
CA SER A 88 -22.32 -0.40 12.54
C SER A 88 -22.02 -1.52 11.52
N GLY A 89 -20.78 -1.60 11.05
CA GLY A 89 -20.31 -2.72 10.23
C GLY A 89 -20.36 -2.54 8.70
N VAL A 90 -20.63 -1.35 8.14
CA VAL A 90 -20.66 -1.14 6.68
C VAL A 90 -19.91 0.12 6.22
N ARG A 91 -19.06 -0.02 5.18
CA ARG A 91 -18.36 1.08 4.50
C ARG A 91 -18.91 1.31 3.10
N THR A 92 -19.18 2.57 2.77
CA THR A 92 -19.63 2.97 1.43
C THR A 92 -18.46 3.55 0.63
N PHE A 93 -18.16 2.96 -0.52
CA PHE A 93 -17.12 3.42 -1.45
C PHE A 93 -17.71 4.00 -2.72
N ARG A 94 -17.00 4.97 -3.31
CA ARG A 94 -17.28 5.52 -4.64
C ARG A 94 -16.24 5.03 -5.63
N VAL A 95 -16.66 4.19 -6.56
CA VAL A 95 -15.81 3.61 -7.61
C VAL A 95 -15.98 4.39 -8.90
N PHE A 96 -14.88 4.91 -9.43
CA PHE A 96 -14.90 5.82 -10.58
C PHE A 96 -14.42 5.16 -11.87
N ALA A 97 -15.03 5.53 -12.99
CA ALA A 97 -14.52 5.23 -14.31
C ALA A 97 -13.32 6.12 -14.66
N GLN A 98 -12.31 5.56 -15.33
CA GLN A 98 -11.24 6.36 -15.95
C GLN A 98 -11.67 6.96 -17.31
N GLY A 99 -12.64 6.36 -18.01
CA GLY A 99 -12.99 6.70 -19.40
C GLY A 99 -13.83 7.97 -19.64
N ALA A 100 -14.29 8.68 -18.60
CA ALA A 100 -15.29 9.74 -18.74
C ALA A 100 -14.83 11.14 -18.27
N ARG A 101 -13.52 11.37 -18.17
CA ARG A 101 -12.94 12.55 -17.54
C ARG A 101 -11.88 13.21 -18.42
N SER A 102 -11.06 14.09 -17.83
CA SER A 102 -9.92 14.74 -18.47
C SER A 102 -9.03 13.76 -19.23
N THR A 103 -8.25 14.28 -20.16
CA THR A 103 -7.28 13.49 -20.94
C THR A 103 -6.31 12.71 -20.05
N TYR A 104 -5.89 13.31 -18.93
CA TYR A 104 -5.03 12.63 -17.96
C TYR A 104 -5.73 11.44 -17.31
N ILE A 105 -6.95 11.61 -16.78
CA ILE A 105 -7.67 10.52 -16.13
C ILE A 105 -8.00 9.39 -17.13
N LYS A 106 -8.26 9.72 -18.40
CA LYS A 106 -8.48 8.70 -19.44
C LYS A 106 -7.27 7.80 -19.66
N ARG A 107 -6.05 8.35 -19.59
CA ARG A 107 -4.80 7.63 -19.92
C ARG A 107 -4.10 7.04 -18.70
N HIS A 108 -4.04 7.80 -17.60
CA HIS A 108 -3.24 7.51 -16.40
C HIS A 108 -4.07 7.48 -15.11
N GLY A 109 -5.39 7.56 -15.21
CA GLY A 109 -6.26 7.77 -14.05
C GLY A 109 -6.48 6.55 -13.15
N CYS A 110 -5.85 5.41 -13.37
CA CYS A 110 -6.06 4.19 -12.57
C CYS A 110 -5.68 4.41 -11.10
N ALA A 111 -4.47 4.91 -10.84
CA ALA A 111 -3.97 5.20 -9.50
C ALA A 111 -4.79 6.28 -8.79
N ALA A 112 -5.06 7.40 -9.48
CA ALA A 112 -5.90 8.48 -8.94
C ALA A 112 -7.33 7.99 -8.64
N SER A 113 -7.89 7.10 -9.47
CA SER A 113 -9.22 6.52 -9.24
C SER A 113 -9.22 5.56 -8.05
N ALA A 114 -8.23 4.69 -7.95
CA ALA A 114 -8.06 3.76 -6.83
C ALA A 114 -7.92 4.51 -5.49
N LEU A 115 -7.02 5.50 -5.43
CA LEU A 115 -6.84 6.35 -4.25
C LEU A 115 -8.13 7.10 -3.88
N THR A 116 -8.80 7.71 -4.84
CA THR A 116 -10.07 8.42 -4.57
C THR A 116 -11.15 7.47 -4.06
N THR A 117 -11.20 6.23 -4.57
CA THR A 117 -12.10 5.20 -4.06
C THR A 117 -11.80 4.90 -2.59
N VAL A 118 -10.55 4.66 -2.21
CA VAL A 118 -10.19 4.43 -0.81
C VAL A 118 -10.55 5.63 0.07
N LEU A 119 -10.14 6.84 -0.30
CA LEU A 119 -10.45 8.05 0.46
C LEU A 119 -11.96 8.25 0.65
N SER A 120 -12.78 7.87 -0.33
CA SER A 120 -14.23 7.99 -0.21
C SER A 120 -14.85 7.12 0.88
N GLY A 121 -14.23 5.98 1.18
CA GLY A 121 -14.68 5.06 2.21
C GLY A 121 -14.00 5.27 3.56
N TYR A 122 -12.83 5.91 3.61
CA TYR A 122 -12.00 6.02 4.82
C TYR A 122 -11.96 7.41 5.45
N THR A 123 -12.44 8.45 4.76
CA THR A 123 -12.40 9.82 5.29
C THR A 123 -13.68 10.58 4.96
N THR A 124 -14.15 11.40 5.92
CA THR A 124 -15.25 12.36 5.69
C THR A 124 -14.79 13.55 4.82
N LYS A 125 -13.62 14.13 5.12
CA LYS A 125 -13.05 15.30 4.40
C LYS A 125 -12.93 15.10 2.89
N TYR A 126 -12.45 13.93 2.47
CA TYR A 126 -12.19 13.58 1.07
C TYR A 126 -13.33 12.76 0.42
N LYS A 127 -14.45 12.53 1.11
CA LYS A 127 -15.57 11.68 0.65
C LYS A 127 -16.14 12.06 -0.73
N ASN A 128 -16.12 13.36 -1.01
CA ASN A 128 -16.68 13.95 -2.24
C ASN A 128 -15.62 14.28 -3.29
N TYR A 129 -14.37 13.83 -3.10
CA TYR A 129 -13.33 14.04 -4.10
C TYR A 129 -13.61 13.25 -5.37
N THR A 130 -13.09 13.79 -6.47
CA THR A 130 -13.01 13.12 -7.76
C THR A 130 -11.54 12.77 -8.04
N PRO A 131 -11.24 11.77 -8.87
CA PRO A 131 -9.90 11.50 -9.37
C PRO A 131 -9.20 12.74 -9.92
N GLU A 132 -9.91 13.67 -10.57
CA GLU A 132 -9.30 14.94 -11.02
C GLU A 132 -8.89 15.83 -9.84
N LYS A 133 -9.76 15.99 -8.83
CA LYS A 133 -9.40 16.74 -7.62
C LYS A 133 -8.26 16.06 -6.86
N THR A 134 -8.26 14.74 -6.79
CA THR A 134 -7.18 13.96 -6.20
C THR A 134 -5.87 14.21 -6.94
N SER A 135 -5.86 14.13 -8.27
CA SER A 135 -4.63 14.25 -9.06
C SER A 135 -4.13 15.69 -9.25
N ARG A 136 -5.02 16.68 -9.27
CA ARG A 136 -4.67 18.09 -9.50
C ARG A 136 -4.49 18.90 -8.23
N LYS A 137 -5.27 18.60 -7.19
CA LYS A 137 -5.26 19.34 -5.93
C LYS A 137 -4.55 18.56 -4.84
N LEU A 138 -5.01 17.35 -4.52
CA LEU A 138 -4.45 16.61 -3.38
C LEU A 138 -2.99 16.18 -3.61
N GLU A 139 -2.66 15.62 -4.78
CA GLU A 139 -1.25 15.31 -5.11
C GLU A 139 -0.35 16.55 -5.01
N ARG A 140 -0.82 17.71 -5.46
CA ARG A 140 -0.06 18.96 -5.40
C ARG A 140 0.13 19.46 -3.97
N GLU A 141 -0.92 19.36 -3.14
CA GLU A 141 -0.87 19.68 -1.71
C GLU A 141 0.14 18.79 -0.97
N VAL A 142 0.16 17.48 -1.26
CA VAL A 142 1.00 16.51 -0.55
C VAL A 142 2.44 16.50 -1.05
N PHE A 143 2.67 16.58 -2.36
CA PHE A 143 4.01 16.46 -2.94
C PHE A 143 4.70 17.80 -3.18
N GLY A 144 3.96 18.90 -3.03
CA GLY A 144 4.43 20.24 -3.33
C GLY A 144 4.38 20.58 -4.83
N THR A 145 4.24 21.87 -5.12
CA THR A 145 4.08 22.38 -6.50
C THR A 145 5.25 21.98 -7.41
N LYS A 146 6.50 22.00 -6.93
CA LYS A 146 7.68 21.67 -7.75
C LYS A 146 7.62 20.23 -8.28
N VAL A 147 7.39 19.24 -7.41
CA VAL A 147 7.33 17.82 -7.78
C VAL A 147 6.13 17.54 -8.66
N TRP A 148 4.97 18.10 -8.31
CA TRP A 148 3.76 17.97 -9.09
C TRP A 148 3.92 18.55 -10.51
N SER A 149 4.41 19.79 -10.62
CA SER A 149 4.61 20.46 -11.91
C SER A 149 5.64 19.74 -12.77
N ALA A 150 6.70 19.18 -12.19
CA ALA A 150 7.69 18.39 -12.92
C ALA A 150 7.06 17.17 -13.62
N ASN A 151 6.01 16.57 -13.04
CA ASN A 151 5.27 15.49 -13.70
C ASN A 151 4.24 16.04 -14.71
N TYR A 152 3.42 17.01 -14.31
CA TYR A 152 2.26 17.45 -15.09
C TYR A 152 2.55 18.47 -16.19
N SER A 153 3.74 19.07 -16.22
CA SER A 153 4.24 19.90 -17.34
C SER A 153 4.72 19.06 -18.53
N LYS A 154 4.97 17.76 -18.33
CA LYS A 154 5.35 16.85 -19.41
C LYS A 154 4.22 16.68 -20.41
N SER A 155 4.57 16.26 -21.62
CA SER A 155 3.60 15.80 -22.61
C SER A 155 2.73 14.68 -22.02
N MET A 156 1.47 14.59 -22.45
CA MET A 156 0.47 13.68 -21.87
C MET A 156 0.94 12.21 -21.79
N VAL A 157 1.74 11.74 -22.74
CA VAL A 157 2.25 10.35 -22.76
C VAL A 157 3.36 10.11 -21.73
N SER A 158 4.08 11.16 -21.34
CA SER A 158 5.22 11.13 -20.42
C SER A 158 4.83 11.50 -18.98
N GLN A 159 3.61 12.00 -18.76
CA GLN A 159 3.04 12.13 -17.42
C GLN A 159 2.87 10.73 -16.82
N MET A 160 3.22 10.56 -15.56
CA MET A 160 3.12 9.28 -14.86
C MET A 160 2.01 9.33 -13.81
N PRO A 161 1.24 8.23 -13.64
CA PRO A 161 0.33 8.10 -12.50
C PRO A 161 1.10 8.12 -11.18
N VAL A 162 0.43 8.48 -10.09
CA VAL A 162 0.99 8.34 -8.73
C VAL A 162 1.36 6.86 -8.46
N SER A 163 2.53 6.61 -7.88
CA SER A 163 3.01 5.26 -7.52
C SER A 163 2.33 4.76 -6.24
N LEU A 164 2.47 3.47 -5.89
CA LEU A 164 2.04 2.98 -4.58
C LEU A 164 2.74 3.73 -3.43
N ASN A 165 4.01 4.11 -3.58
CA ASN A 165 4.71 4.95 -2.61
C ASN A 165 4.07 6.34 -2.47
N GLY A 166 3.72 6.98 -3.60
CA GLY A 166 2.99 8.26 -3.59
C GLY A 166 1.60 8.14 -2.95
N ILE A 167 0.88 7.06 -3.25
CA ILE A 167 -0.41 6.75 -2.63
C ILE A 167 -0.26 6.62 -1.11
N THR A 168 0.74 5.89 -0.62
CA THR A 168 1.03 5.78 0.82
C THR A 168 1.28 7.13 1.48
N ARG A 169 2.06 8.02 0.84
CA ARG A 169 2.29 9.38 1.37
C ARG A 169 0.99 10.19 1.44
N ILE A 170 0.12 10.10 0.43
CA ILE A 170 -1.18 10.78 0.46
C ILE A 170 -2.08 10.19 1.54
N LEU A 171 -2.15 8.86 1.68
CA LEU A 171 -2.92 8.22 2.73
C LEU A 171 -2.45 8.68 4.13
N ASN A 172 -1.14 8.74 4.36
CA ASN A 172 -0.56 9.28 5.61
C ASN A 172 -0.97 10.74 5.85
N TYR A 173 -0.84 11.60 4.84
CA TYR A 173 -1.28 13.00 4.92
C TYR A 173 -2.78 13.14 5.24
N CYS A 174 -3.61 12.27 4.65
CA CYS A 174 -5.05 12.20 4.94
C CYS A 174 -5.36 11.54 6.29
N GLY A 175 -4.34 11.10 7.04
CA GLY A 175 -4.46 10.35 8.28
C GLY A 175 -5.17 9.02 8.11
N VAL A 176 -5.03 8.34 6.98
CA VAL A 176 -5.55 6.97 6.77
C VAL A 176 -4.41 6.00 7.06
N PRO A 177 -4.44 5.27 8.19
CA PRO A 177 -3.38 4.32 8.52
C PRO A 177 -3.25 3.27 7.43
N ASN A 178 -2.02 2.91 7.09
CA ASN A 178 -1.75 1.97 6.02
C ASN A 178 -0.36 1.34 6.16
N GLN A 179 -0.15 0.23 5.47
CA GLN A 179 1.13 -0.45 5.36
C GLN A 179 1.42 -0.77 3.91
N TYR A 180 2.53 -0.23 3.39
CA TYR A 180 2.98 -0.53 2.03
C TYR A 180 3.90 -1.75 2.02
N VAL A 181 3.43 -2.85 1.45
CA VAL A 181 4.20 -4.07 1.24
C VAL A 181 4.82 -4.03 -0.16
N ARG A 182 6.08 -3.61 -0.22
CA ARG A 182 6.88 -3.53 -1.45
C ARG A 182 7.32 -4.90 -1.95
N TYR A 183 7.71 -5.76 -1.02
CA TYR A 183 8.36 -7.04 -1.28
C TYR A 183 7.51 -8.18 -0.74
N PHE A 184 7.23 -9.18 -1.57
CA PHE A 184 6.41 -10.32 -1.13
C PHE A 184 6.73 -11.61 -1.88
N LYS A 185 6.48 -12.74 -1.21
CA LYS A 185 6.32 -14.06 -1.85
C LYS A 185 4.84 -14.32 -2.09
N ASP A 186 4.50 -15.01 -3.17
CA ASP A 186 3.12 -15.26 -3.60
C ASP A 186 2.23 -15.83 -2.49
N ARG A 187 2.71 -16.87 -1.78
CA ARG A 187 1.95 -17.54 -0.72
C ARG A 187 1.65 -16.58 0.44
N GLN A 188 2.64 -15.78 0.85
CA GLN A 188 2.50 -14.80 1.93
C GLN A 188 1.53 -13.69 1.53
N ALA A 189 1.67 -13.13 0.32
CA ALA A 189 0.75 -12.11 -0.18
C ALA A 189 -0.70 -12.63 -0.25
N VAL A 190 -0.91 -13.88 -0.69
CA VAL A 190 -2.25 -14.49 -0.68
C VAL A 190 -2.83 -14.55 0.73
N GLN A 191 -2.05 -15.01 1.71
CA GLN A 191 -2.52 -15.15 3.10
C GLN A 191 -2.82 -13.79 3.72
N GLU A 192 -1.88 -12.85 3.60
CA GLU A 192 -1.99 -11.52 4.20
C GLU A 192 -3.14 -10.72 3.59
N ILE A 193 -3.24 -10.66 2.25
CA ILE A 193 -4.33 -9.92 1.58
C ILE A 193 -5.69 -10.55 1.92
N LYS A 194 -5.79 -11.88 1.97
CA LYS A 194 -7.05 -12.53 2.37
C LYS A 194 -7.44 -12.18 3.80
N SER A 195 -6.51 -12.31 4.74
CA SER A 195 -6.74 -12.00 6.15
C SER A 195 -7.17 -10.54 6.32
N HIS A 196 -6.48 -9.61 5.65
CA HIS A 196 -6.81 -8.18 5.69
C HIS A 196 -8.21 -7.87 5.12
N LEU A 197 -8.60 -8.52 4.02
CA LEU A 197 -9.93 -8.35 3.45
C LEU A 197 -11.03 -8.96 4.35
N LEU A 198 -10.72 -10.04 5.06
CA LEU A 198 -11.64 -10.70 6.02
C LEU A 198 -11.75 -9.94 7.34
N SER A 199 -10.82 -9.03 7.65
CA SER A 199 -10.96 -8.05 8.72
C SER A 199 -11.83 -6.84 8.30
N GLY A 200 -12.41 -6.86 7.10
CA GLY A 200 -13.27 -5.77 6.60
C GLY A 200 -12.52 -4.54 6.10
N ASN A 201 -11.22 -4.66 5.82
CA ASN A 201 -10.37 -3.57 5.36
C ASN A 201 -10.02 -3.69 3.86
N ALA A 202 -9.71 -2.56 3.22
CA ALA A 202 -9.37 -2.51 1.80
C ALA A 202 -7.87 -2.75 1.56
N VAL A 203 -7.55 -3.21 0.34
CA VAL A 203 -6.17 -3.35 -0.15
C VAL A 203 -6.03 -2.68 -1.51
N ILE A 204 -5.03 -1.83 -1.70
CA ILE A 204 -4.68 -1.29 -3.02
C ILE A 204 -3.60 -2.20 -3.62
N ILE A 205 -3.79 -2.64 -4.86
CA ILE A 205 -2.83 -3.54 -5.54
C ILE A 205 -2.37 -2.95 -6.86
N GLU A 206 -1.12 -3.22 -7.23
CA GLU A 206 -0.60 -2.97 -8.56
C GLU A 206 -0.52 -4.28 -9.35
N VAL A 207 -1.09 -4.31 -10.56
CA VAL A 207 -1.14 -5.50 -11.41
C VAL A 207 -0.53 -5.27 -12.78
N ASN A 208 -0.13 -6.37 -13.41
CA ASN A 208 0.50 -6.44 -14.72
C ASN A 208 -0.46 -7.01 -15.76
N ASN A 209 -0.20 -6.77 -17.05
CA ASN A 209 -0.88 -7.44 -18.15
C ASN A 209 -0.38 -8.89 -18.35
N ARG A 210 0.78 -9.21 -17.78
CA ARG A 210 1.41 -10.53 -17.74
C ARG A 210 1.11 -11.23 -16.42
N LYS A 211 1.06 -12.56 -16.46
CA LYS A 211 1.01 -13.37 -15.23
C LYS A 211 2.42 -13.57 -14.69
N GLN A 212 2.56 -13.79 -13.41
CA GLN A 212 3.77 -14.27 -12.77
C GLN A 212 3.55 -15.63 -12.11
N LYS A 213 4.65 -16.34 -11.92
CA LYS A 213 4.77 -17.52 -11.06
C LYS A 213 6.04 -17.36 -10.24
N ASN A 214 5.92 -17.37 -8.91
CA ASN A 214 7.04 -17.22 -7.98
C ASN A 214 7.87 -15.95 -8.26
N GLY A 215 7.20 -14.82 -8.47
CA GLY A 215 7.81 -13.52 -8.73
C GLY A 215 8.34 -13.32 -10.16
N LYS A 216 8.38 -14.36 -10.99
CA LYS A 216 8.84 -14.27 -12.39
C LYS A 216 7.67 -14.02 -13.33
N MET A 217 7.69 -12.87 -14.01
CA MET A 217 6.70 -12.53 -15.04
C MET A 217 6.87 -13.39 -16.29
N SER A 218 5.76 -13.92 -16.79
CA SER A 218 5.63 -14.58 -18.09
C SER A 218 6.01 -13.62 -19.23
N SER A 219 6.50 -14.16 -20.34
CA SER A 219 6.69 -13.42 -21.59
C SER A 219 5.36 -13.08 -22.28
N ARG A 220 4.31 -13.89 -22.06
CA ARG A 220 3.01 -13.73 -22.73
C ARG A 220 2.09 -12.76 -21.99
N ASN A 221 1.56 -11.80 -22.74
CA ASN A 221 0.47 -10.94 -22.28
C ASN A 221 -0.84 -11.72 -22.22
N SER A 222 -1.67 -11.42 -21.23
CA SER A 222 -3.01 -12.01 -21.09
C SER A 222 -4.12 -10.98 -21.01
N TYR A 223 -3.76 -9.70 -20.82
CA TYR A 223 -4.63 -8.52 -20.84
C TYR A 223 -5.86 -8.57 -19.91
N ARG A 224 -5.90 -9.54 -18.99
CA ARG A 224 -7.08 -9.78 -18.16
C ARG A 224 -7.34 -8.62 -17.20
N TRP A 225 -6.30 -8.11 -16.54
CA TRP A 225 -6.47 -7.06 -15.53
C TRP A 225 -5.84 -5.72 -15.91
N SER A 226 -5.01 -5.69 -16.95
CA SER A 226 -4.36 -4.47 -17.45
C SER A 226 -3.94 -4.63 -18.91
N SER A 227 -3.85 -3.51 -19.64
CA SER A 227 -3.14 -3.43 -20.92
C SER A 227 -1.61 -3.36 -20.73
N SER A 228 -1.15 -2.81 -19.60
CA SER A 228 0.27 -2.78 -19.19
C SER A 228 0.41 -2.93 -17.66
N LYS A 229 0.29 -1.83 -16.91
CA LYS A 229 0.30 -1.76 -15.45
C LYS A 229 -0.95 -1.05 -14.97
N HIS A 230 -1.48 -1.41 -13.82
CA HIS A 230 -2.79 -0.93 -13.38
C HIS A 230 -2.96 -1.03 -11.87
N THR A 231 -3.39 0.08 -11.27
CA THR A 231 -3.75 0.13 -9.86
C THR A 231 -5.23 -0.17 -9.68
N MET A 232 -5.55 -1.10 -8.78
CA MET A 232 -6.94 -1.46 -8.41
C MET A 232 -7.10 -1.49 -6.89
N VAL A 233 -8.36 -1.54 -6.42
CA VAL A 233 -8.66 -1.68 -5.00
C VAL A 233 -9.47 -2.95 -4.77
N LEU A 234 -9.09 -3.73 -3.77
CA LEU A 234 -9.87 -4.83 -3.21
C LEU A 234 -10.62 -4.26 -2.00
N LEU A 235 -11.94 -4.15 -2.09
CA LEU A 235 -12.73 -3.42 -1.10
C LEU A 235 -13.09 -4.25 0.14
N GLY A 236 -12.97 -5.57 0.03
CA GLY A 236 -13.35 -6.54 1.07
C GLY A 236 -13.61 -7.92 0.45
N MET A 237 -14.11 -8.84 1.28
CA MET A 237 -14.37 -10.21 0.89
C MET A 237 -15.86 -10.53 0.76
N THR A 238 -16.23 -11.35 -0.22
CA THR A 238 -17.59 -11.87 -0.30
C THR A 238 -17.75 -13.15 0.51
N ASN A 239 -19.01 -13.47 0.87
CA ASN A 239 -19.39 -14.76 1.46
C ASN A 239 -19.10 -15.98 0.55
N THR A 240 -18.67 -15.76 -0.70
CA THR A 240 -18.26 -16.83 -1.64
C THR A 240 -16.74 -16.94 -1.77
N GLY A 241 -15.98 -16.29 -0.88
CA GLY A 241 -14.51 -16.31 -0.90
C GLY A 241 -13.88 -15.60 -2.11
N LYS A 242 -14.56 -14.58 -2.69
CA LYS A 242 -14.02 -13.74 -3.78
C LYS A 242 -13.84 -12.30 -3.33
N ALA A 243 -12.71 -11.70 -3.68
CA ALA A 243 -12.46 -10.28 -3.45
C ALA A 243 -13.40 -9.43 -4.30
N ILE A 244 -13.88 -8.33 -3.71
CA ILE A 244 -14.66 -7.29 -4.38
C ILE A 244 -13.66 -6.33 -5.02
N VAL A 245 -13.39 -6.50 -6.32
CA VAL A 245 -12.39 -5.73 -7.05
C VAL A 245 -13.03 -4.48 -7.63
N ALA A 246 -12.66 -3.31 -7.11
CA ALA A 246 -12.95 -2.02 -7.70
C ALA A 246 -11.90 -1.68 -8.77
N ASP A 247 -12.37 -1.61 -10.02
CA ASP A 247 -11.53 -1.40 -11.19
C ASP A 247 -12.07 -0.22 -12.01
N SER A 248 -11.24 0.82 -12.19
CA SER A 248 -11.59 2.02 -12.94
C SER A 248 -11.65 1.82 -14.44
N ALA A 249 -10.99 0.76 -14.93
CA ALA A 249 -10.82 0.54 -16.35
C ALA A 249 -11.95 -0.30 -16.95
N TYR A 250 -12.19 -0.08 -18.24
CA TYR A 250 -13.05 -0.95 -19.02
C TYR A 250 -12.35 -2.28 -19.30
N ARG A 251 -13.10 -3.38 -19.17
CA ARG A 251 -12.68 -4.76 -19.39
C ARG A 251 -13.81 -5.47 -20.12
N SER A 252 -13.65 -5.74 -21.41
CA SER A 252 -14.68 -6.37 -22.24
C SER A 252 -15.21 -7.68 -21.63
N TRP A 253 -14.31 -8.53 -21.11
CA TRP A 253 -14.67 -9.80 -20.45
C TRP A 253 -15.60 -9.65 -19.24
N SER A 254 -15.72 -8.44 -18.68
CA SER A 254 -16.53 -8.16 -17.51
C SER A 254 -17.96 -7.72 -17.84
N GLY A 255 -18.32 -7.53 -19.12
CA GLY A 255 -19.68 -7.18 -19.54
C GLY A 255 -20.24 -5.95 -18.80
N SER A 256 -21.41 -6.07 -18.17
CA SER A 256 -22.04 -5.00 -17.39
C SER A 256 -21.35 -4.68 -16.06
N LYS A 257 -20.37 -5.47 -15.64
CA LYS A 257 -19.65 -5.35 -14.35
C LYS A 257 -18.36 -4.54 -14.44
N GLN A 258 -18.40 -3.38 -15.07
CA GLN A 258 -17.16 -2.64 -15.36
C GLN A 258 -16.47 -2.05 -14.12
N ARG A 259 -17.19 -1.64 -13.07
CA ARG A 259 -16.57 -1.05 -11.87
C ARG A 259 -16.28 -2.07 -10.78
N ILE A 260 -17.15 -3.07 -10.60
CA ILE A 260 -16.97 -4.12 -9.61
C ILE A 260 -16.84 -5.48 -10.26
N LYS A 261 -15.73 -6.16 -9.99
CA LYS A 261 -15.41 -7.52 -10.45
C LYS A 261 -15.22 -8.43 -9.23
N PHE A 262 -15.26 -9.74 -9.45
CA PHE A 262 -15.05 -10.73 -8.39
C PHE A 262 -13.97 -11.72 -8.78
N ALA A 263 -12.95 -11.87 -7.94
CA ALA A 263 -11.84 -12.78 -8.21
C ALA A 263 -11.33 -13.42 -6.91
N LYS A 264 -10.75 -14.61 -7.01
CA LYS A 264 -9.97 -15.18 -5.90
C LYS A 264 -8.67 -14.39 -5.73
N VAL A 265 -8.20 -14.20 -4.51
CA VAL A 265 -6.95 -13.45 -4.23
C VAL A 265 -5.76 -14.13 -4.92
N GLU A 266 -5.72 -15.45 -4.95
CA GLU A 266 -4.70 -16.25 -5.65
C GLU A 266 -4.66 -15.97 -7.15
N GLN A 267 -5.82 -15.67 -7.75
CA GLN A 267 -5.87 -15.30 -9.16
C GLN A 267 -5.34 -13.89 -9.39
N LEU A 268 -5.47 -12.98 -8.43
CA LEU A 268 -4.99 -11.60 -8.51
C LEU A 268 -3.48 -11.52 -8.26
N VAL A 269 -2.97 -12.24 -7.26
CA VAL A 269 -1.53 -12.31 -6.93
C VAL A 269 -0.70 -12.80 -8.12
N LYS A 270 -1.25 -13.69 -8.95
CA LYS A 270 -0.64 -14.10 -10.23
C LYS A 270 -0.44 -12.96 -11.22
N TYR A 271 -1.00 -11.78 -11.02
CA TYR A 271 -0.78 -10.60 -11.87
C TYR A 271 -0.05 -9.47 -11.13
N MET A 272 0.06 -9.56 -9.81
CA MET A 272 0.82 -8.60 -9.02
C MET A 272 2.32 -8.80 -9.25
N PHE A 273 3.11 -7.77 -9.00
CA PHE A 273 4.57 -7.85 -9.00
C PHE A 273 5.13 -7.18 -7.77
N SER A 274 6.16 -7.79 -7.21
CA SER A 274 6.97 -7.21 -6.14
C SER A 274 7.90 -6.14 -6.71
N CYS A 275 8.23 -5.14 -5.90
CA CYS A 275 9.42 -4.33 -6.14
C CYS A 275 10.67 -5.23 -6.11
N LYS A 276 11.72 -4.78 -6.78
CA LYS A 276 13.08 -5.35 -6.69
C LYS A 276 14.06 -4.40 -6.00
N ARG A 277 13.75 -3.10 -5.98
CA ARG A 277 14.54 -2.07 -5.31
C ARG A 277 13.64 -0.99 -4.72
N SER A 278 14.16 -0.33 -3.69
CA SER A 278 13.46 0.79 -3.04
C SER A 278 13.54 2.03 -3.93
N SER A 279 12.54 2.90 -3.81
CA SER A 279 12.49 4.20 -4.48
C SER A 279 11.55 5.11 -3.73
N ASP A 280 11.94 6.36 -3.56
CA ASP A 280 11.14 7.42 -2.96
C ASP A 280 10.27 8.17 -3.96
N SER A 281 10.28 7.75 -5.24
CA SER A 281 9.44 8.39 -6.26
C SER A 281 7.96 8.29 -5.88
N VAL A 282 7.28 9.43 -5.92
CA VAL A 282 5.83 9.52 -5.69
C VAL A 282 5.04 9.27 -6.97
N TYR A 283 5.68 9.32 -8.13
CA TYR A 283 5.11 8.95 -9.42
C TYR A 283 5.67 7.61 -9.89
N TYR A 284 4.88 6.88 -10.67
CA TYR A 284 5.28 5.59 -11.23
C TYR A 284 6.56 5.76 -12.05
N ASP A 285 7.52 4.87 -11.82
CA ASP A 285 8.82 4.89 -12.47
C ASP A 285 9.02 3.58 -13.24
N SER A 286 9.10 2.45 -12.51
CA SER A 286 9.31 1.15 -13.13
C SER A 286 8.62 0.04 -12.36
N GLN A 287 8.54 -1.14 -13.00
CA GLN A 287 8.03 -2.34 -12.35
C GLN A 287 8.87 -2.70 -11.11
N ASP A 288 10.16 -2.38 -11.13
CA ASP A 288 11.10 -2.73 -10.06
C ASP A 288 10.98 -1.82 -8.83
N THR A 289 10.32 -0.66 -8.96
CA THR A 289 10.22 0.36 -7.90
C THR A 289 8.79 0.67 -7.46
N SER A 290 7.78 0.31 -8.27
CA SER A 290 6.39 0.73 -8.09
C SER A 290 5.40 -0.43 -7.89
N GLY A 291 5.90 -1.66 -7.70
CA GLY A 291 5.10 -2.85 -7.40
C GLY A 291 4.63 -2.93 -5.96
N GLY A 292 4.03 -4.07 -5.60
CA GLY A 292 3.55 -4.36 -4.25
C GLY A 292 2.04 -4.15 -4.08
N TYR A 293 1.66 -3.95 -2.82
CA TYR A 293 0.29 -3.64 -2.40
C TYR A 293 0.28 -2.85 -1.10
N ILE A 294 -0.82 -2.15 -0.83
CA ILE A 294 -1.01 -1.34 0.37
C ILE A 294 -2.18 -1.93 1.14
N LEU A 295 -1.92 -2.36 2.37
CA LEU A 295 -2.96 -2.68 3.34
C LEU A 295 -3.49 -1.36 3.90
N VAL A 296 -4.76 -1.05 3.66
CA VAL A 296 -5.40 0.16 4.19
C VAL A 296 -6.05 -0.20 5.51
N ASN A 297 -5.56 0.39 6.60
CA ASN A 297 -5.97 0.05 7.94
C ASN A 297 -7.07 1.01 8.42
N LYS A 298 -7.83 0.57 9.41
CA LYS A 298 -8.71 1.47 10.16
C LYS A 298 -7.86 2.47 10.98
N ARG A 299 -8.46 3.62 11.30
CA ARG A 299 -8.00 4.43 12.43
C ARG A 299 -8.32 3.70 13.72
#